data_AF-A0A963GKH1-F1
#
_entry.id   AF-A0A963GKH1-F1
#
_cell.length_a   1.000
_cell.length_b   1.000
_cell.length_c   1.000
_cell.angle_alpha   90.00
_cell.angle_beta   90.00
_cell.angle_gamma   90.00
#
_symmetry.space_group_name_H-M   'P 1'
#
loop_
_entity.id
_entity.type
_entity.pdbx_description
1 polymer ?
#
loop_
_entity_poly.entity_id
_entity_poly.type
_entity_poly.pdbx_seq_one_letter_code
_entity_poly.pdbx_strand_id
1 'polypeptide(L)'
;MTVATRTKQPYVVEWRDGFKINVTQVDREHKHLFALVKQLDVTTVDDTLDDLLEYVVTHFSNEQQLMEDSGYPGFADHLKLHEEFSSTVADFLSVSDSWDETRVQELRRFLNKWLIGHIMTHDLRFGNWYREHHGDNAHEPVTARKKVGWFDRLLGRG
;
A
#
# COMPACT_ATOMS: atom_id res chain seq x y z
N MET A 1 3.13 -44.06 -0.31
CA MET A 1 2.10 -43.16 -0.89
C MET A 1 2.53 -41.74 -0.56
N THR A 2 3.12 -41.03 -1.52
CA THR A 2 3.56 -39.65 -1.32
C THR A 2 2.33 -38.77 -1.44
N VAL A 3 1.88 -38.19 -0.33
CA VAL A 3 0.84 -37.16 -0.35
C VAL A 3 1.48 -35.95 -1.02
N ALA A 4 1.12 -35.69 -2.28
CA ALA A 4 1.46 -34.43 -2.92
C ALA A 4 0.80 -33.32 -2.09
N THR A 5 1.61 -32.54 -1.38
CA THR A 5 1.19 -31.28 -0.78
C THR A 5 0.68 -30.41 -1.90
N ARG A 6 -0.65 -30.28 -2.00
CA ARG A 6 -1.31 -29.36 -2.92
C ARG A 6 -0.95 -27.96 -2.44
N THR A 7 0.10 -27.37 -3.00
CA THR A 7 0.43 -25.96 -2.79
C THR A 7 -0.81 -25.15 -3.19
N LYS A 8 -1.40 -24.50 -2.19
CA LYS A 8 -2.53 -23.59 -2.41
C LYS A 8 -1.99 -22.47 -3.28
N GLN A 9 -2.63 -22.21 -4.42
CA GLN A 9 -2.20 -21.13 -5.33
C GLN A 9 -2.02 -19.83 -4.54
N PRO A 10 -0.97 -19.05 -4.84
CA PRO A 10 -0.69 -17.82 -4.11
C PRO A 10 -1.87 -16.85 -4.22
N TYR A 11 -2.22 -16.21 -3.11
CA TYR A 11 -3.24 -15.18 -3.09
C TYR A 11 -2.64 -13.91 -3.70
N VAL A 12 -2.93 -13.69 -4.98
CA VAL A 12 -2.47 -12.55 -5.75
C VAL A 12 -3.68 -11.81 -6.30
N VAL A 13 -3.73 -10.50 -6.06
CA VAL A 13 -4.66 -9.61 -6.76
C VAL A 13 -3.84 -8.70 -7.67
N GLU A 14 -4.26 -8.61 -8.93
CA GLU A 14 -3.64 -7.71 -9.90
C GLU A 14 -4.45 -6.43 -10.01
N TRP A 15 -3.74 -5.32 -10.28
CA TRP A 15 -4.37 -4.07 -10.64
C TRP A 15 -5.30 -4.25 -11.84
N ARG A 16 -6.45 -3.59 -11.79
CA ARG A 16 -7.42 -3.52 -12.88
C ARG A 16 -8.02 -2.13 -12.93
N ASP A 17 -8.52 -1.73 -14.10
CA ASP A 17 -9.10 -0.40 -14.32
C ASP A 17 -10.31 -0.10 -13.42
N GLY A 18 -10.99 -1.12 -12.90
CA GLY A 18 -12.06 -0.96 -11.91
C GLY A 18 -11.60 -0.43 -10.54
N PHE A 19 -10.30 -0.33 -10.28
CA PHE A 19 -9.72 0.28 -9.08
C PHE A 19 -9.35 1.76 -9.26
N LYS A 20 -9.53 2.32 -10.46
CA LYS A 20 -9.19 3.72 -10.72
C LYS A 20 -10.03 4.66 -9.86
N ILE A 21 -9.37 5.59 -9.18
CA ILE A 21 -10.01 6.72 -8.50
C ILE A 21 -10.00 7.98 -9.39
N ASN A 22 -9.39 7.89 -10.58
CA ASN A 22 -9.25 8.95 -11.57
C ASN A 22 -8.44 10.15 -11.07
N VAL A 23 -7.44 9.88 -10.23
CA VAL A 23 -6.35 10.81 -9.92
C VAL A 23 -5.09 10.16 -10.46
N THR A 24 -4.59 10.65 -11.61
CA THR A 24 -3.61 9.92 -12.42
C THR A 24 -2.34 9.56 -11.66
N GLN A 25 -1.85 10.44 -10.78
CA GLN A 25 -0.71 10.15 -9.92
C GLN A 25 -1.01 8.95 -8.99
N VAL A 26 -2.10 9.03 -8.24
CA VAL A 26 -2.50 8.01 -7.26
C VAL A 26 -2.80 6.67 -7.93
N ASP A 27 -3.48 6.66 -9.08
CA ASP A 27 -3.74 5.43 -9.84
C ASP A 27 -2.44 4.71 -10.29
N ARG A 28 -1.39 5.47 -10.62
CA ARG A 28 -0.06 4.89 -10.94
C ARG A 28 0.59 4.30 -9.70
N GLU A 29 0.50 4.99 -8.56
CA GLU A 29 1.06 4.54 -7.29
C GLU A 29 0.36 3.26 -6.81
N HIS A 30 -0.97 3.20 -6.85
CA HIS A 30 -1.74 1.99 -6.56
C HIS A 30 -1.32 0.82 -7.45
N LYS A 31 -1.20 1.05 -8.77
CA LYS A 31 -0.76 0.00 -9.69
C LYS A 31 0.63 -0.55 -9.32
N HIS A 32 1.54 0.31 -8.87
CA HIS A 32 2.86 -0.13 -8.40
C HIS A 32 2.79 -0.91 -7.10
N LEU A 33 1.96 -0.47 -6.13
CA LEU A 33 1.72 -1.21 -4.89
C LEU A 33 1.22 -2.64 -5.14
N PHE A 34 0.21 -2.81 -6.01
CA PHE A 34 -0.26 -4.16 -6.39
C PHE A 34 0.86 -5.01 -7.02
N ALA A 35 1.74 -4.39 -7.82
CA ALA A 35 2.88 -5.09 -8.42
C ALA A 35 3.92 -5.53 -7.38
N LEU A 36 4.20 -4.71 -6.36
CA LEU A 36 5.11 -5.06 -5.26
C LEU A 36 4.53 -6.16 -4.38
N VAL A 37 3.24 -6.07 -4.02
CA VAL A 37 2.55 -7.14 -3.25
C VAL A 37 2.58 -8.47 -4.00
N LYS A 38 2.40 -8.45 -5.33
CA LYS A 38 2.50 -9.63 -6.18
C LYS A 38 3.90 -10.25 -6.18
N GLN A 39 4.95 -9.45 -6.02
CA GLN A 39 6.35 -9.91 -6.07
C GLN A 39 6.83 -10.59 -4.77
N LEU A 40 6.15 -10.39 -3.65
CA LEU A 40 6.54 -10.95 -2.33
C LEU A 40 6.74 -12.47 -2.38
N ASP A 41 7.96 -12.97 -2.48
CA ASP A 41 8.25 -14.40 -2.54
C ASP A 41 9.08 -14.82 -1.33
N VAL A 42 8.89 -16.02 -0.79
CA VAL A 42 9.62 -16.49 0.40
C VAL A 42 11.14 -16.39 0.26
N THR A 43 11.68 -16.46 -0.97
CA THR A 43 13.12 -16.39 -1.23
C THR A 43 13.66 -14.96 -1.36
N THR A 44 12.81 -13.97 -1.63
CA THR A 44 13.19 -12.57 -1.85
C THR A 44 12.38 -11.59 -0.98
N VAL A 45 11.68 -12.12 0.03
CA VAL A 45 10.67 -11.38 0.80
C VAL A 45 11.28 -10.22 1.55
N ASP A 46 12.48 -10.34 2.10
CA ASP A 46 13.11 -9.24 2.83
C ASP A 46 13.34 -8.02 1.92
N ASP A 47 13.98 -8.23 0.76
CA ASP A 47 14.25 -7.14 -0.21
C ASP A 47 12.94 -6.55 -0.76
N THR A 48 12.00 -7.41 -1.17
CA THR A 48 10.72 -6.95 -1.76
C THR A 48 9.83 -6.28 -0.71
N LEU A 49 9.91 -6.70 0.54
CA LEU A 49 9.19 -6.07 1.63
C LEU A 49 9.77 -4.69 1.91
N ASP A 50 11.10 -4.54 2.00
CA ASP A 50 11.72 -3.23 2.21
C ASP A 50 11.30 -2.23 1.11
N ASP A 51 11.34 -2.65 -0.16
CA ASP A 51 10.85 -1.85 -1.29
C ASP A 51 9.37 -1.48 -1.15
N LEU A 52 8.53 -2.45 -0.75
CA LEU A 52 7.09 -2.22 -0.52
C LEU A 52 6.84 -1.22 0.60
N LEU A 53 7.53 -1.36 1.72
CA LEU A 53 7.39 -0.50 2.89
C LEU A 53 7.83 0.94 2.57
N GLU A 54 8.96 1.13 1.87
CA GLU A 54 9.39 2.45 1.39
C GLU A 54 8.35 3.07 0.44
N TYR A 55 7.77 2.26 -0.45
CA TYR A 55 6.81 2.77 -1.42
C TYR A 55 5.45 3.10 -0.80
N VAL A 56 4.98 2.35 0.20
CA VAL A 56 3.76 2.69 0.95
C VAL A 56 3.90 4.06 1.61
N VAL A 57 5.03 4.35 2.27
CA VAL A 57 5.26 5.65 2.89
C VAL A 57 5.25 6.76 1.85
N THR A 58 5.87 6.53 0.70
CA THR A 58 5.88 7.48 -0.42
C THR A 58 4.47 7.76 -0.93
N HIS A 59 3.68 6.71 -1.18
CA HIS A 59 2.31 6.82 -1.64
C HIS A 59 1.43 7.57 -0.64
N PHE A 60 1.45 7.18 0.63
CA PHE A 60 0.67 7.86 1.68
C PHE A 60 1.06 9.33 1.81
N SER A 61 2.35 9.65 1.75
CA SER A 61 2.82 11.04 1.83
C SER A 61 2.31 11.87 0.65
N ASN A 62 2.36 11.31 -0.56
CA ASN A 62 1.89 11.98 -1.78
C ASN A 62 0.38 12.22 -1.74
N GLU A 63 -0.40 11.21 -1.34
CA GLU A 63 -1.85 11.33 -1.25
C GLU A 63 -2.27 12.30 -0.14
N GLN A 64 -1.62 12.26 1.02
CA GLN A 64 -1.86 13.19 2.11
C GLN A 64 -1.57 14.63 1.69
N GLN A 65 -0.47 14.87 0.98
CA GLN A 65 -0.16 16.19 0.43
C GLN A 65 -1.25 16.67 -0.54
N LEU A 66 -1.71 15.79 -1.44
CA LEU A 66 -2.81 16.12 -2.36
C LEU A 66 -4.11 16.44 -1.61
N MET A 67 -4.44 15.68 -0.57
CA MET A 67 -5.60 15.93 0.29
C MET A 67 -5.51 17.25 1.04
N GLU A 68 -4.34 17.57 1.60
CA GLU A 68 -4.09 18.81 2.34
C GLU A 68 -4.15 20.03 1.42
N ASP A 69 -3.42 19.99 0.29
CA ASP A 69 -3.35 21.10 -0.68
C ASP A 69 -4.70 21.40 -1.32
N SER A 70 -5.51 20.36 -1.55
CA SER A 70 -6.84 20.51 -2.12
C SER A 70 -7.89 20.97 -1.09
N GLY A 71 -7.63 20.77 0.21
CA GLY A 71 -8.59 21.06 1.28
C GLY A 71 -9.64 19.96 1.47
N TYR A 72 -9.28 18.70 1.21
CA TYR A 72 -10.20 17.56 1.32
C TYR A 72 -10.79 17.43 2.75
N PRO A 73 -12.12 17.51 2.93
CA PRO A 73 -12.73 17.50 4.27
C PRO A 73 -12.50 16.22 5.06
N GLY A 74 -12.27 15.09 4.38
CA GLY A 74 -12.05 13.78 5.00
C GLY A 74 -10.60 13.47 5.38
N PHE A 75 -9.69 14.45 5.27
CA PHE A 75 -8.25 14.23 5.45
C PHE A 75 -7.88 13.59 6.79
N ALA A 76 -8.43 14.08 7.90
CA ALA A 76 -8.08 13.58 9.24
C ALA A 76 -8.47 12.10 9.44
N ASP A 77 -9.65 11.70 8.96
CA ASP A 77 -10.09 10.31 9.03
C ASP A 77 -9.25 9.41 8.11
N HIS A 78 -8.87 9.92 6.93
CA HIS A 78 -8.02 9.21 5.98
C HIS A 78 -6.62 8.97 6.58
N LEU A 79 -5.99 10.01 7.15
CA LEU A 79 -4.68 9.91 7.81
C LEU A 79 -4.68 8.83 8.89
N LYS A 80 -5.74 8.75 9.71
CA LYS A 80 -5.85 7.72 10.75
C LYS A 80 -5.83 6.30 10.19
N LEU A 81 -6.44 6.06 9.01
CA LEU A 81 -6.41 4.75 8.37
C LEU A 81 -4.99 4.37 7.91
N HIS A 82 -4.21 5.34 7.44
CA HIS A 82 -2.81 5.15 7.10
C HIS A 82 -1.96 4.80 8.32
N GLU A 83 -2.22 5.45 9.46
CA GLU A 83 -1.55 5.15 10.74
C GLU A 83 -1.94 3.76 11.28
N GLU A 84 -3.21 3.38 11.17
CA GLU A 84 -3.69 2.05 11.58
C GLU A 84 -3.10 0.93 10.71
N PHE A 85 -3.00 1.16 9.40
CA PHE A 85 -2.31 0.24 8.48
C PHE A 85 -0.85 0.06 8.89
N SER A 86 -0.17 1.19 9.07
CA SER A 86 1.23 1.29 9.48
C SER A 86 1.53 0.51 10.75
N SER A 87 0.69 0.68 11.78
CA SER A 87 0.79 -0.07 13.04
C SER A 87 0.58 -1.57 12.82
N THR A 88 -0.44 -1.95 12.04
CA THR A 88 -0.76 -3.36 11.80
C THR A 88 0.38 -4.09 11.05
N VAL A 89 1.00 -3.41 10.08
CA VAL A 89 2.18 -3.95 9.38
C VAL A 89 3.36 -4.08 10.34
N ALA A 90 3.62 -3.07 11.17
CA ALA A 90 4.71 -3.14 12.14
C ALA A 90 4.51 -4.30 13.13
N ASP A 91 3.29 -4.50 13.64
CA ASP A 91 2.95 -5.60 14.53
C ASP A 91 3.19 -6.96 13.84
N PHE A 92 2.77 -7.11 12.57
CA PHE A 92 3.00 -8.33 11.79
C PHE A 92 4.49 -8.64 11.61
N LEU A 93 5.32 -7.61 11.45
CA LEU A 93 6.76 -7.73 11.25
C LEU A 93 7.55 -7.87 12.56
N SER A 94 6.99 -7.45 13.69
CA SER A 94 7.61 -7.59 15.02
C SER A 94 7.78 -9.04 15.47
N VAL A 95 6.99 -9.97 14.90
CA VAL A 95 7.09 -11.40 15.18
C VAL A 95 8.37 -11.96 14.55
N SER A 96 9.30 -12.41 15.39
CA SER A 96 10.66 -12.83 15.02
C SER A 96 10.74 -14.25 14.41
N ASP A 97 9.76 -14.64 13.60
CA ASP A 97 9.78 -15.92 12.90
C ASP A 97 10.54 -15.80 11.58
N SER A 98 11.15 -16.89 11.11
CA SER A 98 11.66 -16.94 9.74
C SER A 98 10.50 -16.84 8.74
N TRP A 99 10.72 -16.25 7.58
CA TRP A 99 9.74 -16.30 6.50
C TRP A 99 9.53 -17.74 6.01
N ASP A 100 8.26 -18.13 5.91
CA ASP A 100 7.82 -19.32 5.21
C ASP A 100 6.68 -18.97 4.25
N GLU A 101 6.28 -19.92 3.40
CA GLU A 101 5.20 -19.71 2.44
C GLU A 101 3.90 -19.30 3.14
N THR A 102 3.59 -19.84 4.32
CA THR A 102 2.36 -19.54 5.05
C THR A 102 2.33 -18.06 5.44
N ARG A 103 3.40 -17.57 6.07
CA ARG A 103 3.52 -16.18 6.53
C ARG A 103 3.52 -15.19 5.36
N VAL A 104 4.21 -15.50 4.26
CA VAL A 104 4.16 -14.68 3.04
C VAL A 104 2.74 -14.60 2.48
N GLN A 105 2.00 -15.72 2.47
CA GLN A 105 0.61 -15.72 2.02
C GLN A 105 -0.33 -14.98 2.98
N GLU A 106 -0.08 -15.00 4.28
CA GLU A 106 -0.83 -14.20 5.26
C GLU A 106 -0.61 -12.70 5.05
N LEU A 107 0.65 -12.28 4.87
CA LEU A 107 0.99 -10.90 4.54
C LEU A 107 0.32 -10.46 3.23
N ARG A 108 0.44 -11.25 2.15
CA ARG A 108 -0.22 -10.97 0.87
C ARG A 108 -1.73 -10.83 1.00
N ARG A 109 -2.39 -11.67 1.81
CA ARG A 109 -3.85 -11.58 2.04
C ARG A 109 -4.20 -10.30 2.77
N PHE A 110 -3.46 -9.96 3.82
CA PHE A 110 -3.67 -8.73 4.57
C PHE A 110 -3.53 -7.50 3.66
N LEU A 111 -2.40 -7.38 2.95
CA LEU A 111 -2.09 -6.24 2.08
C LEU A 111 -3.12 -6.06 0.97
N ASN A 112 -3.45 -7.12 0.23
CA ASN A 112 -4.45 -7.05 -0.83
C ASN A 112 -5.84 -6.72 -0.28
N LYS A 113 -6.25 -7.29 0.86
CA LYS A 113 -7.54 -6.96 1.48
C LYS A 113 -7.58 -5.49 1.89
N TRP A 114 -6.52 -4.99 2.50
CA TRP A 114 -6.43 -3.59 2.92
C TRP A 114 -6.43 -2.66 1.71
N LEU A 115 -5.54 -2.86 0.73
CA LEU A 115 -5.46 -2.05 -0.49
C LEU A 115 -6.81 -1.97 -1.21
N ILE A 116 -7.44 -3.12 -1.48
CA ILE A 116 -8.74 -3.12 -2.18
C ILE A 116 -9.82 -2.42 -1.35
N GLY A 117 -9.86 -2.69 -0.05
CA GLY A 117 -10.84 -2.07 0.84
C GLY A 117 -10.67 -0.55 0.88
N HIS A 118 -9.44 -0.09 1.10
CA HIS A 118 -9.08 1.31 1.20
C HIS A 118 -9.34 2.06 -0.11
N ILE A 119 -8.79 1.57 -1.23
CA ILE A 119 -8.96 2.17 -2.57
C ILE A 119 -10.43 2.29 -2.94
N MET A 120 -11.21 1.23 -2.74
CA MET A 120 -12.61 1.20 -3.17
C MET A 120 -13.56 1.94 -2.22
N THR A 121 -13.07 2.48 -1.10
CA THR A 121 -13.91 3.19 -0.13
C THR A 121 -13.42 4.59 0.19
N HIS A 122 -12.18 4.75 0.61
CA HIS A 122 -11.62 6.04 1.06
C HIS A 122 -10.99 6.80 -0.10
N ASP A 123 -10.13 6.17 -0.88
CA ASP A 123 -9.40 6.84 -1.97
C ASP A 123 -10.36 7.16 -3.11
N LEU A 124 -11.35 6.29 -3.36
CA LEU A 124 -12.41 6.59 -4.33
C LEU A 124 -13.26 7.80 -3.92
N ARG A 125 -13.55 7.97 -2.61
CA ARG A 125 -14.24 9.17 -2.11
C ARG A 125 -13.38 10.42 -2.29
N PHE A 126 -12.09 10.31 -1.96
CA PHE A 126 -11.13 11.37 -2.20
C PHE A 126 -11.05 11.73 -3.69
N GLY A 127 -10.83 10.76 -4.57
CA GLY A 127 -10.72 10.97 -6.01
C GLY A 127 -11.98 11.59 -6.63
N ASN A 128 -13.18 11.16 -6.20
CA ASN A 128 -14.43 11.80 -6.64
C ASN A 128 -14.50 13.26 -6.21
N TRP A 129 -14.25 13.55 -4.94
CA TRP A 129 -14.26 14.90 -4.41
C TRP A 129 -13.19 15.78 -5.10
N TYR A 130 -11.99 15.25 -5.31
CA TYR A 130 -10.87 15.96 -5.93
C TYR A 130 -11.23 16.42 -7.34
N ARG A 131 -11.78 15.52 -8.18
CA ARG A 131 -12.22 15.85 -9.54
C ARG A 131 -13.34 16.89 -9.58
N GLU A 132 -14.30 16.79 -8.66
CA GLU A 132 -15.41 17.75 -8.57
C GLU A 132 -14.92 19.19 -8.31
N HIS A 133 -13.78 19.35 -7.62
CA HIS A 133 -13.27 20.66 -7.19
C HIS A 133 -12.07 21.16 -8.01
N HIS A 134 -11.32 20.28 -8.68
CA HIS A 134 -10.08 20.62 -9.38
C HIS A 134 -10.10 20.24 -10.89
N GLY A 135 -11.16 19.60 -11.36
CA GLY A 135 -11.27 19.09 -12.73
C GLY A 135 -10.28 17.95 -13.03
N ASP A 136 -10.15 17.59 -14.30
CA ASP A 136 -9.25 16.49 -14.72
C ASP A 136 -7.75 16.87 -14.72
N ASN A 137 -7.39 18.06 -14.22
CA ASN A 137 -6.02 18.56 -14.19
C ASN A 137 -5.26 17.97 -12.98
N ALA A 138 -4.94 16.68 -13.07
CA ALA A 138 -4.01 16.05 -12.13
C ALA A 138 -2.65 16.75 -12.21
N HIS A 139 -2.17 17.27 -11.07
CA HIS A 139 -0.89 17.95 -10.96
C HIS A 139 0.26 17.00 -11.37
N GLU A 140 1.28 17.52 -12.04
CA GLU A 140 2.49 16.75 -12.35
C GLU A 140 3.18 16.30 -11.05
N PRO A 141 3.85 15.13 -11.05
CA PRO A 141 4.40 14.56 -9.84
C PRO A 141 5.41 15.51 -9.21
N VAL A 142 5.17 15.90 -7.95
CA VAL A 142 6.22 16.49 -7.12
C VAL A 142 7.26 15.40 -6.91
N THR A 143 8.48 15.66 -7.37
CA THR A 143 9.61 14.72 -7.31
C THR A 143 9.80 14.20 -5.88
N ALA A 144 9.98 12.88 -5.77
CA ALA A 144 10.21 12.16 -4.52
C ALA A 144 11.12 12.91 -3.55
N ARG A 145 10.58 13.29 -2.38
CA ARG A 145 11.36 13.86 -1.29
C ARG A 145 12.14 12.76 -0.59
N LYS A 146 13.40 13.06 -0.23
CA LYS A 146 14.42 12.10 0.24
C LYS A 146 13.94 11.18 1.38
N LYS A 147 14.28 9.91 1.19
CA LYS A 147 14.39 8.77 2.12
C LYS A 147 14.33 9.13 3.61
N VAL A 148 13.28 8.64 4.26
CA VAL A 148 13.19 8.59 5.73
C VAL A 148 12.92 7.14 6.10
N GLY A 149 13.83 6.53 6.88
CA GLY A 149 13.65 5.22 7.52
C GLY A 149 12.58 5.28 8.60
N TRP A 150 11.34 5.58 8.19
CA TRP A 150 10.20 5.70 9.07
C TRP A 150 9.84 4.32 9.63
N PHE A 151 9.90 3.26 8.81
CA PHE A 151 9.75 1.88 9.28
C PHE A 151 10.94 1.44 10.15
N ASP A 152 12.18 1.86 9.84
CA ASP A 152 13.32 1.58 10.72
C ASP A 152 13.13 2.18 12.12
N ARG A 153 12.58 3.40 12.21
CA ARG A 153 12.27 4.03 13.50
C ARG A 153 11.11 3.35 14.22
N LEU A 154 10.08 2.93 13.49
CA LEU A 154 8.93 2.22 14.04
C LEU A 154 9.29 0.80 14.53
N LEU A 155 10.20 0.12 13.84
CA LEU A 155 10.69 -1.22 14.17
C LEU A 155 11.94 -1.22 15.08
N GLY A 156 12.41 -0.05 15.51
CA GLY A 156 13.60 0.07 16.37
C GLY A 156 14.92 -0.39 15.72
N ARG A 157 15.03 -0.31 14.38
CA ARG A 157 16.18 -0.69 13.56
C ARG A 157 17.10 0.50 13.20
N GLY A 158 16.86 1.67 13.79
CA GLY A 158 17.59 2.92 13.54
C GLY A 158 18.74 3.22 14.50
#